data_AF-A0A843BPF6-F1
#
_entry.id   AF-A0A843BPF6-F1
#
_cell.length_a   1.000
_cell.length_b   1.000
_cell.length_c   1.000
_cell.angle_alpha   90.00
_cell.angle_beta   90.00
_cell.angle_gamma   90.00
#
_symmetry.space_group_name_H-M   'P 1'
#
loop_
_entity.id
_entity.type
_entity.pdbx_description
1 polymer ?
#
loop_
_entity_poly.entity_id
_entity_poly.type
_entity_poly.pdbx_seq_one_letter_code
_entity_poly.pdbx_strand_id
1 'polypeptide(L)'
;DVLAIAPALVTAFFALKKQNVLPTESLLFSVLMFYIRGGSTAVETKRTWKNIPKVHKEKKSIAESTVLRIPKPFAPKITDKEVKARKLFVSDYTKPYRMKIRLEKITGLAIVNEMCKIKFDGNIISTLSTDANGELEVIIIPGSSGKKTLEVFSKDSTKPIFEETLEIELQ
;
A
#
# COMPACT_ATOMS: atom_id res chain seq x y z
N ASP A 1 -30.72 -52.17 -9.59
CA ASP A 1 -29.92 -51.14 -10.28
C ASP A 1 -30.58 -49.76 -10.32
N VAL A 2 -30.49 -48.99 -9.23
CA VAL A 2 -30.88 -47.56 -9.21
C VAL A 2 -29.87 -46.69 -8.42
N LEU A 3 -28.87 -47.30 -7.76
CA LEU A 3 -28.01 -46.61 -6.80
C LEU A 3 -26.65 -46.12 -7.34
N ALA A 4 -26.45 -46.11 -8.66
CA ALA A 4 -25.18 -45.69 -9.28
C ALA A 4 -25.28 -44.37 -10.06
N ILE A 5 -26.47 -43.78 -10.19
CA ILE A 5 -26.71 -42.62 -11.07
C ILE A 5 -26.55 -41.27 -10.33
N ALA A 6 -26.48 -41.29 -8.99
CA ALA A 6 -26.44 -40.06 -8.20
C ALA A 6 -25.13 -39.23 -8.28
N PRO A 7 -23.91 -39.79 -8.41
CA PRO A 7 -22.70 -38.96 -8.38
C PRO A 7 -22.42 -38.20 -9.69
N ALA A 8 -22.92 -38.71 -10.82
CA ALA A 8 -22.65 -38.15 -12.15
C ALA A 8 -23.56 -36.95 -12.50
N LEU A 9 -24.79 -36.94 -11.96
CA LEU A 9 -25.74 -35.84 -12.22
C LEU A 9 -25.35 -34.55 -11.49
N VAL A 10 -24.80 -34.65 -10.27
CA VAL A 10 -24.41 -33.47 -9.49
C VAL A 10 -23.19 -32.78 -10.11
N THR A 11 -22.21 -33.54 -10.61
CA THR A 11 -21.03 -32.99 -11.29
C THR A 11 -21.38 -32.36 -12.63
N ALA A 12 -22.33 -32.93 -13.39
CA ALA A 12 -22.83 -32.34 -14.63
C ALA A 12 -23.63 -31.04 -14.40
N PHE A 13 -24.38 -30.93 -13.29
CA PHE A 13 -25.16 -29.73 -12.97
C PHE A 13 -24.28 -28.51 -12.66
N PHE A 14 -23.11 -28.72 -12.05
CA PHE A 14 -22.14 -27.65 -11.79
C PHE A 14 -21.28 -27.30 -13.02
N ALA A 15 -21.11 -28.21 -13.98
CA ALA A 15 -20.34 -27.94 -15.19
C ALA A 15 -21.09 -27.09 -16.23
N LEU A 16 -22.43 -27.13 -16.24
CA LEU A 16 -23.26 -26.42 -17.23
C LEU A 16 -23.65 -24.99 -16.84
N LYS A 17 -23.60 -24.61 -15.56
CA LYS A 17 -23.76 -23.20 -15.15
C LYS A 17 -22.40 -22.53 -15.02
N LYS A 18 -21.84 -22.14 -16.18
CA LYS A 18 -20.94 -20.98 -16.24
C LYS A 18 -21.68 -19.78 -15.64
N GLN A 19 -21.33 -19.36 -14.43
CA GLN A 19 -21.60 -18.01 -13.95
C GLN A 19 -20.75 -17.68 -12.73
N ASN A 20 -20.12 -16.52 -12.79
CA ASN A 20 -19.25 -15.89 -11.81
C ASN A 20 -19.71 -16.13 -10.37
N VAL A 21 -19.05 -17.06 -9.69
CA VAL A 21 -19.14 -17.17 -8.23
C VAL A 21 -18.42 -15.95 -7.66
N LEU A 22 -19.15 -15.08 -6.97
CA LEU A 22 -18.57 -13.89 -6.30
C LEU A 22 -17.47 -14.34 -5.33
N PRO A 23 -16.39 -13.55 -5.14
CA PRO A 23 -15.23 -13.95 -4.34
C PRO A 23 -15.58 -14.29 -2.88
N THR A 24 -16.71 -13.80 -2.39
CA THR A 24 -17.25 -14.10 -1.05
C THR A 24 -17.80 -15.52 -0.93
N GLU A 25 -18.43 -16.05 -1.98
CA GLU A 25 -19.00 -17.41 -1.97
C GLU A 25 -17.91 -18.48 -2.10
N SER A 26 -16.85 -18.21 -2.87
CA SER A 26 -15.68 -19.09 -2.92
C SER A 26 -14.92 -19.13 -1.59
N LEU A 27 -14.84 -17.99 -0.88
CA LEU A 27 -14.28 -17.92 0.47
C LEU A 27 -15.09 -18.78 1.45
N LEU A 28 -16.42 -18.65 1.43
CA LEU A 28 -17.32 -19.45 2.27
C LEU A 28 -17.18 -20.95 1.99
N PHE A 29 -17.05 -21.33 0.71
CA PHE A 29 -16.81 -22.71 0.31
C PHE A 29 -15.43 -23.22 0.76
N SER A 30 -14.40 -22.39 0.70
CA SER A 30 -13.04 -22.75 1.18
C SER A 30 -12.99 -22.94 2.69
N VAL A 31 -13.71 -22.13 3.47
CA VAL A 31 -13.81 -22.26 4.93
C VAL A 31 -14.55 -23.54 5.30
N LEU A 32 -15.64 -23.84 4.58
CA LEU A 32 -16.38 -25.08 4.76
C LEU A 32 -15.51 -26.31 4.45
N MET A 33 -14.76 -26.29 3.35
CA MET A 33 -13.83 -27.35 2.99
C MET A 33 -12.66 -27.49 3.97
N PHE A 34 -12.15 -26.37 4.50
CA PHE A 34 -11.11 -26.38 5.55
C PHE A 34 -11.65 -26.97 6.85
N TYR A 35 -12.90 -26.69 7.20
CA TYR A 35 -13.52 -27.25 8.41
C TYR A 35 -13.75 -28.76 8.28
N ILE A 36 -14.24 -29.22 7.13
CA ILE A 36 -14.42 -30.65 6.83
C ILE A 36 -13.06 -31.38 6.77
N ARG A 37 -12.02 -30.72 6.23
CA ARG A 37 -10.67 -31.30 6.12
C ARG A 37 -9.84 -31.20 7.42
N GLY A 38 -10.12 -30.21 8.27
CA GLY A 38 -9.45 -30.00 9.55
C GLY A 38 -9.85 -30.99 10.65
N GLY A 39 -10.95 -31.73 10.47
CA GLY A 39 -11.38 -32.79 11.40
C GLY A 39 -10.59 -34.09 11.31
N SER A 40 -9.62 -34.24 10.39
CA SER A 40 -9.00 -35.54 10.09
C SER A 40 -7.48 -35.54 9.91
N THR A 41 -6.75 -34.61 10.53
CA THR A 41 -5.28 -34.72 10.65
C THR A 41 -4.76 -34.32 12.04
N ALA A 42 -5.03 -35.15 13.05
CA ALA A 42 -4.15 -35.25 14.22
C ALA A 42 -2.89 -36.02 13.79
N VAL A 43 -1.92 -35.32 13.19
CA VAL A 43 -0.59 -35.89 12.93
C VAL A 43 0.27 -35.59 14.15
N GLU A 44 0.54 -36.64 14.93
CA GLU A 44 1.45 -36.62 16.07
C GLU A 44 2.82 -36.03 15.68
N THR A 45 3.21 -34.97 16.37
CA THR A 45 4.55 -34.39 16.28
C THR A 45 5.53 -35.22 17.11
N LYS A 46 6.22 -36.17 16.47
CA LYS A 46 7.39 -36.82 17.09
C LYS A 46 8.61 -35.90 17.02
N ARG A 47 8.89 -35.19 18.12
CA ARG A 47 10.16 -34.51 18.38
C ARG A 47 11.29 -35.56 18.46
N THR A 48 12.14 -35.62 17.45
CA THR A 48 13.43 -36.29 17.56
C THR A 48 14.53 -35.26 17.85
N TRP A 49 14.95 -35.19 19.12
CA TRP A 49 16.20 -34.53 19.51
C TRP A 49 17.37 -35.35 18.95
N LYS A 50 18.10 -34.78 17.98
CA LYS A 50 19.40 -35.31 17.55
C LYS A 50 20.51 -34.48 18.19
N ASN A 51 21.42 -35.22 18.81
CA ASN A 51 22.56 -34.78 19.60
C ASN A 51 23.51 -33.90 18.79
N ILE A 52 23.88 -32.75 19.35
CA ILE A 52 24.97 -31.89 18.86
C ILE A 52 26.26 -32.39 19.53
N PRO A 53 27.31 -32.77 18.78
CA PRO A 53 28.59 -33.15 19.38
C PRO A 53 29.29 -31.93 20.00
N LYS A 54 29.83 -32.11 21.20
CA LYS A 54 30.61 -31.11 21.95
C LYS A 54 31.97 -30.92 21.26
N VAL A 55 32.22 -29.73 20.73
CA VAL A 55 33.54 -29.34 20.22
C VAL A 55 34.40 -28.86 21.40
N HIS A 56 35.59 -29.47 21.50
CA HIS A 56 36.60 -29.23 22.51
C HIS A 56 37.08 -27.78 22.55
N LYS A 57 37.28 -27.26 23.76
CA LYS A 57 38.02 -26.03 24.03
C LYS A 57 39.51 -26.30 23.88
N GLU A 58 40.18 -25.60 22.98
CA GLU A 58 41.60 -25.29 23.10
C GLU A 58 41.79 -23.78 23.17
N LYS A 59 42.71 -23.36 24.05
CA LYS A 59 43.06 -21.98 24.35
C LYS A 59 44.40 -21.62 23.69
N LYS A 60 44.55 -20.30 23.47
CA LYS A 60 45.77 -19.52 23.16
C LYS A 60 46.00 -19.41 21.64
N SER A 61 46.27 -18.24 21.07
CA SER A 61 47.16 -17.19 21.55
C SER A 61 46.73 -15.77 21.17
N ILE A 62 47.23 -14.84 21.98
CA ILE A 62 47.23 -13.38 21.89
C ILE A 62 47.58 -12.90 20.47
N ALA A 63 46.73 -12.05 19.90
CA ALA A 63 47.10 -11.06 18.89
C ALA A 63 46.17 -9.86 19.04
N GLU A 64 46.78 -8.77 19.50
CA GLU A 64 46.46 -7.37 19.21
C GLU A 64 45.00 -6.90 19.34
N SER A 65 44.77 -6.17 20.42
CA SER A 65 43.60 -5.33 20.66
C SER A 65 43.47 -4.23 19.59
N THR A 66 42.98 -4.59 18.40
CA THR A 66 42.33 -3.62 17.52
C THR A 66 40.90 -3.51 18.00
N VAL A 67 40.61 -2.41 18.70
CA VAL A 67 39.25 -2.01 19.08
C VAL A 67 38.42 -1.99 17.79
N LEU A 68 37.63 -3.04 17.56
CA LEU A 68 36.58 -3.05 16.56
C LEU A 68 35.62 -1.94 16.96
N ARG A 69 35.79 -0.76 16.34
CA ARG A 69 34.81 0.32 16.40
C ARG A 69 33.53 -0.27 15.85
N ILE A 70 32.63 -0.64 16.76
CA ILE A 70 31.24 -0.93 16.42
C ILE A 70 30.77 0.31 15.66
N PRO A 71 30.48 0.22 14.35
CA PRO A 71 29.92 1.36 13.65
C PRO A 71 28.63 1.70 14.42
N LYS A 72 28.52 2.96 14.87
CA LYS A 72 27.27 3.48 15.43
C LYS A 72 26.14 3.00 14.50
N PRO A 73 25.05 2.41 15.02
CA PRO A 73 23.92 2.06 14.17
C PRO A 73 23.57 3.31 13.39
N PHE A 74 23.66 3.21 12.07
CA PHE A 74 23.36 4.31 11.17
C PHE A 74 21.88 4.59 11.35
N ALA A 75 21.55 5.49 12.27
CA ALA A 75 20.18 5.98 12.40
C ALA A 75 19.84 6.58 11.03
N PRO A 76 18.87 6.02 10.29
CA PRO A 76 18.48 6.61 9.03
C PRO A 76 18.08 8.05 9.34
N LYS A 77 18.80 9.02 8.76
CA LYS A 77 18.38 10.41 8.80
C LYS A 77 16.95 10.43 8.28
N ILE A 78 16.02 10.83 9.15
CA ILE A 78 14.63 11.07 8.80
C ILE A 78 14.69 12.02 7.61
N THR A 79 14.38 11.49 6.44
CA THR A 79 14.50 12.20 5.18
C THR A 79 13.47 13.32 5.23
N ASP A 80 13.94 14.57 5.26
CA ASP A 80 13.07 15.72 5.12
C ASP A 80 12.24 15.52 3.86
N LYS A 81 10.91 15.68 3.96
CA LYS A 81 10.01 15.52 2.82
C LYS A 81 10.42 16.56 1.77
N GLU A 82 11.14 16.15 0.74
CA GLU A 82 11.49 17.02 -0.38
C GLU A 82 10.18 17.49 -1.03
N VAL A 83 9.90 18.78 -0.90
CA VAL A 83 8.76 19.42 -1.56
C VAL A 83 8.99 19.29 -3.06
N LYS A 84 8.15 18.50 -3.73
CA LYS A 84 8.27 18.30 -5.17
C LYS A 84 7.95 19.62 -5.87
N ALA A 85 8.81 20.03 -6.79
CA ALA A 85 8.59 21.18 -7.65
C ALA A 85 8.28 20.69 -9.07
N ARG A 86 7.19 21.19 -9.67
CA ARG A 86 6.77 20.85 -11.03
C ARG A 86 6.54 22.12 -11.84
N LYS A 87 7.08 22.15 -13.06
CA LYS A 87 6.80 23.21 -14.03
C LYS A 87 5.49 22.93 -14.74
N LEU A 88 4.62 23.93 -14.83
CA LEU A 88 3.33 23.87 -15.46
C LEU A 88 3.27 24.91 -16.60
N PHE A 89 3.27 24.42 -17.84
CA PHE A 89 3.08 25.26 -19.02
C PHE A 89 1.59 25.35 -19.34
N VAL A 90 1.07 26.58 -19.42
CA VAL A 90 -0.35 26.83 -19.67
C VAL A 90 -0.50 27.78 -20.85
N SER A 91 -1.51 27.55 -21.70
CA SER A 91 -1.82 28.46 -22.80
C SER A 91 -2.41 29.78 -22.31
N ASP A 92 -3.30 29.72 -21.31
CA ASP A 92 -3.99 30.87 -20.72
C ASP A 92 -4.19 30.66 -19.22
N TYR A 93 -3.96 31.69 -18.41
CA TYR A 93 -4.08 31.58 -16.95
C TYR A 93 -5.51 31.36 -16.46
N THR A 94 -6.52 31.68 -17.27
CA THR A 94 -7.94 31.51 -16.93
C THR A 94 -8.45 30.10 -17.23
N LYS A 95 -7.68 29.29 -17.96
CA LYS A 95 -8.10 27.96 -18.38
C LYS A 95 -7.94 26.96 -17.22
N PRO A 96 -8.95 26.13 -16.95
CA PRO A 96 -8.84 25.09 -15.94
C PRO A 96 -7.83 24.02 -16.37
N TYR A 97 -6.92 23.69 -15.47
CA TYR A 97 -5.96 22.61 -15.59
C TYR A 97 -6.37 21.45 -14.69
N ARG A 98 -6.52 20.25 -15.26
CA ARG A 98 -6.83 19.03 -14.51
C ARG A 98 -5.53 18.32 -14.12
N MET A 99 -5.32 18.16 -12.83
CA MET A 99 -4.17 17.45 -12.27
C MET A 99 -4.63 16.21 -11.53
N LYS A 100 -3.93 15.09 -11.76
CA LYS A 100 -4.12 13.85 -11.02
C LYS A 100 -3.04 13.71 -9.97
N ILE A 101 -3.44 13.48 -8.72
CA ILE A 101 -2.56 13.38 -7.56
C ILE A 101 -2.83 12.04 -6.90
N ARG A 102 -1.78 11.33 -6.49
CA ARG A 102 -1.91 10.11 -5.68
C ARG A 102 -1.45 10.41 -4.26
N LEU A 103 -2.34 10.16 -3.29
CA LEU A 103 -2.06 10.35 -1.88
C LEU A 103 -1.62 9.03 -1.26
N GLU A 104 -0.45 9.07 -0.62
CA GLU A 104 0.16 7.92 0.04
C GLU A 104 0.59 8.31 1.45
N LYS A 105 0.47 7.36 2.39
CA LYS A 105 1.02 7.49 3.74
C LYS A 105 2.54 7.39 3.70
N ILE A 106 3.18 7.74 4.82
CA ILE A 106 4.64 7.56 5.01
C ILE A 106 5.05 6.08 4.80
N THR A 107 4.13 5.14 5.06
CA THR A 107 4.32 3.70 4.85
C THR A 107 4.19 3.27 3.39
N GLY A 108 3.93 4.18 2.44
CA GLY A 108 3.69 3.88 1.02
C GLY A 108 2.29 3.33 0.70
N LEU A 109 1.40 3.25 1.70
CA LEU A 109 0.03 2.79 1.49
C LEU A 109 -0.84 3.94 0.98
N ALA A 110 -1.66 3.67 -0.03
CA ALA A 110 -2.61 4.62 -0.58
C ALA A 110 -3.63 5.07 0.47
N ILE A 111 -4.01 6.35 0.43
CA ILE A 111 -5.04 6.94 1.28
C ILE A 111 -6.37 6.91 0.54
N VAL A 112 -7.26 5.99 0.90
CA VAL A 112 -8.48 5.64 0.16
C VAL A 112 -9.74 6.11 0.89
N ASN A 113 -10.75 6.58 0.15
CA ASN A 113 -12.04 7.03 0.65
C ASN A 113 -11.94 8.08 1.77
N GLU A 114 -10.89 8.90 1.74
CA GLU A 114 -10.65 9.93 2.74
C GLU A 114 -11.05 11.29 2.18
N MET A 115 -11.80 12.07 2.98
CA MET A 115 -12.19 13.42 2.60
C MET A 115 -11.01 14.39 2.78
N CYS A 116 -10.64 15.04 1.68
CA CYS A 116 -9.53 15.97 1.61
C CYS A 116 -9.99 17.39 1.25
N LYS A 117 -9.38 18.38 1.90
CA LYS A 117 -9.48 19.80 1.56
C LYS A 117 -8.27 20.17 0.72
N ILE A 118 -8.50 20.72 -0.45
CA ILE A 118 -7.45 21.11 -1.37
C ILE A 118 -7.31 22.62 -1.31
N LYS A 119 -6.10 23.09 -1.01
CA LYS A 119 -5.74 24.49 -1.05
C LYS A 119 -4.77 24.76 -2.19
N PHE A 120 -5.02 25.83 -2.91
CA PHE A 120 -4.15 26.34 -3.94
C PHE A 120 -3.86 27.81 -3.66
N ASP A 121 -2.57 28.16 -3.55
CA ASP A 121 -2.13 29.53 -3.28
C ASP A 121 -2.80 30.11 -2.00
N GLY A 122 -2.91 29.27 -0.96
CA GLY A 122 -3.56 29.59 0.32
C GLY A 122 -5.09 29.49 0.34
N ASN A 123 -5.76 29.44 -0.81
CA ASN A 123 -7.23 29.41 -0.90
C ASN A 123 -7.77 28.00 -1.05
N ILE A 124 -8.87 27.67 -0.37
CA ILE A 124 -9.55 26.39 -0.55
C ILE A 124 -10.28 26.40 -1.89
N ILE A 125 -9.84 25.57 -2.82
CA ILE A 125 -10.44 25.47 -4.16
C ILE A 125 -11.47 24.37 -4.25
N SER A 126 -11.31 23.29 -3.48
CA SER A 126 -12.21 22.14 -3.54
C SER A 126 -12.10 21.26 -2.31
N THR A 127 -13.14 20.46 -2.10
CA THR A 127 -13.20 19.42 -1.08
C THR A 127 -13.63 18.12 -1.76
N LEU A 128 -12.74 17.14 -1.81
CA LEU A 128 -12.93 15.90 -2.59
C LEU A 128 -12.54 14.69 -1.76
N SER A 129 -13.14 13.53 -2.06
CA SER A 129 -12.71 12.26 -1.50
C SER A 129 -11.72 11.58 -2.44
N THR A 130 -10.72 10.89 -1.89
CA THR A 130 -9.88 10.00 -2.70
C THR A 130 -10.64 8.77 -3.17
N ASP A 131 -10.23 8.24 -4.32
CA ASP A 131 -10.78 7.00 -4.88
C ASP A 131 -10.16 5.73 -4.26
N ALA A 132 -10.53 4.57 -4.79
CA ALA A 132 -10.04 3.26 -4.35
C ALA A 132 -8.52 3.06 -4.48
N ASN A 133 -7.85 3.85 -5.31
CA ASN A 133 -6.40 3.82 -5.54
C ASN A 133 -5.65 4.90 -4.75
N GLY A 134 -6.39 5.71 -4.00
CA GLY A 134 -5.89 6.89 -3.30
C GLY A 134 -5.58 8.07 -4.23
N GLU A 135 -6.19 8.08 -5.42
CA GLU A 135 -6.04 9.16 -6.39
C GLU A 135 -7.11 10.25 -6.19
N LEU A 136 -6.73 11.46 -6.55
CA LEU A 136 -7.53 12.67 -6.47
C LEU A 136 -7.36 13.45 -7.75
N GLU A 137 -8.47 13.84 -8.37
CA GLU A 137 -8.45 14.72 -9.53
C GLU A 137 -8.80 16.14 -9.12
N VAL A 138 -7.83 17.04 -9.24
CA VAL A 138 -7.95 18.44 -8.85
C VAL A 138 -8.01 19.29 -10.10
N ILE A 139 -8.97 20.20 -10.15
CA ILE A 139 -9.04 21.24 -11.18
C ILE A 139 -8.47 22.52 -10.58
N ILE A 140 -7.45 23.07 -11.23
CA ILE A 140 -6.73 24.27 -10.80
C ILE A 140 -6.88 25.32 -11.88
N ILE A 141 -7.21 26.55 -11.50
CA ILE A 141 -7.17 27.71 -12.40
C ILE A 141 -5.97 28.57 -11.96
N PRO A 142 -4.90 28.65 -12.75
CA PRO A 142 -3.67 29.33 -12.36
C PRO A 142 -3.86 30.80 -11.99
N GLY A 143 -4.65 31.56 -12.76
CA GLY A 143 -4.91 32.99 -12.57
C GLY A 143 -3.74 33.92 -12.90
N SER A 144 -2.49 33.51 -12.61
CA SER A 144 -1.26 34.28 -12.88
C SER A 144 -0.05 33.36 -13.06
N SER A 145 1.05 33.90 -13.60
CA SER A 145 2.37 33.24 -13.57
C SER A 145 2.97 33.23 -12.17
N GLY A 146 4.01 32.41 -12.02
CA GLY A 146 4.86 32.36 -10.85
C GLY A 146 4.76 31.05 -10.09
N LYS A 147 5.34 31.04 -8.89
CA LYS A 147 5.36 29.87 -8.01
C LYS A 147 4.10 29.87 -7.14
N LYS A 148 3.31 28.81 -7.25
CA LYS A 148 2.11 28.59 -6.45
C LYS A 148 2.21 27.26 -5.72
N THR A 149 1.72 27.21 -4.50
CA THR A 149 1.71 25.98 -3.71
C THR A 149 0.36 25.30 -3.82
N LEU A 150 0.39 23.98 -4.03
CA LEU A 150 -0.76 23.12 -3.91
C LEU A 150 -0.59 22.25 -2.67
N GLU A 151 -1.56 22.36 -1.77
CA GLU A 151 -1.57 21.65 -0.49
C GLU A 151 -2.85 20.83 -0.39
N VAL A 152 -2.72 19.59 0.06
CA VAL A 152 -3.85 18.71 0.32
C VAL A 152 -3.86 18.33 1.80
N PHE A 153 -4.96 18.65 2.47
CA PHE A 153 -5.18 18.37 3.88
C PHE A 153 -6.24 17.29 4.03
N SER A 154 -6.04 16.36 4.97
CA SER A 154 -7.16 15.56 5.46
C SER A 154 -8.12 16.46 6.25
N LYS A 155 -9.41 16.10 6.27
CA LYS A 155 -10.49 16.85 6.92
C LYS A 155 -10.13 17.31 8.35
N ASP A 156 -9.47 16.42 9.10
CA ASP A 156 -9.18 16.57 10.54
C ASP A 156 -7.69 16.86 10.83
N SER A 157 -6.86 17.03 9.81
CA SER A 157 -5.42 17.30 9.98
C SER A 157 -5.10 18.76 9.71
N THR A 158 -4.28 19.35 10.60
CA THR A 158 -3.67 20.67 10.36
C THR A 158 -2.41 20.59 9.50
N LYS A 159 -1.82 19.40 9.35
CA LYS A 159 -0.62 19.18 8.53
C LYS A 159 -1.02 18.73 7.12
N PRO A 160 -0.39 19.26 6.06
CA PRO A 160 -0.63 18.81 4.71
C PRO A 160 -0.10 17.38 4.54
N ILE A 161 -0.92 16.55 3.88
CA ILE A 161 -0.53 15.20 3.47
C ILE A 161 0.38 15.29 2.25
N PHE A 162 0.02 16.18 1.32
CA PHE A 162 0.69 16.43 0.07
C PHE A 162 0.94 17.92 -0.09
N GLU A 163 2.15 18.27 -0.53
CA GLU A 163 2.58 19.62 -0.82
C GLU A 163 3.44 19.59 -2.08
N GLU A 164 3.04 20.34 -3.10
CA GLU A 164 3.76 20.45 -4.36
C GLU A 164 3.80 21.93 -4.78
N THR A 165 4.98 22.40 -5.17
CA THR A 165 5.14 23.75 -5.71
C THR A 165 5.05 23.70 -7.23
N LEU A 166 4.10 24.44 -7.79
CA LEU A 166 3.88 24.57 -9.21
C LEU A 166 4.50 25.89 -9.70
N GLU A 167 5.45 25.81 -10.62
CA GLU A 167 6.00 26.98 -11.32
C GLU A 167 5.23 27.15 -12.64
N ILE A 168 4.39 28.16 -12.71
CA ILE A 168 3.47 28.41 -13.83
C ILE A 168 4.12 29.37 -14.81
N GLU A 169 4.28 28.91 -16.04
CA GLU A 169 4.83 29.66 -17.17
C GLU A 169 3.83 29.61 -18.34
N LEU A 170 3.74 30.70 -19.12
CA LEU A 170 2.99 30.71 -20.38
C LEU A 170 3.79 29.97 -21.45
N GLN A 171 3.07 29.18 -22.26
CA GLN A 171 3.64 28.50 -23.42
C GLN A 171 3.67 29.41 -24.66
#